data_AF-A0A7V2WF45-F1
#
_entry.id   AF-A0A7V2WF45-F1
#
_cell.length_a   1.000
_cell.length_b   1.000
_cell.length_c   1.000
_cell.angle_alpha   90.00
_cell.angle_beta   90.00
_cell.angle_gamma   90.00
#
_symmetry.space_group_name_H-M   'P 1'
#
loop_
_entity.id
_entity.type
_entity.pdbx_description
1 polymer ?
#
loop_
_entity_poly.entity_id
_entity_poly.type
_entity_poly.pdbx_seq_one_letter_code
_entity_poly.pdbx_strand_id
1 'polypeptide(L)'
;MINYMDDPQWGKVVSRYIKSEMAIKGMKYKDLQRALEKLGTHQTDANLRQKINRGQLSAQLFLQLLVVLDIQHLELSKIKQIVRHLQS
;
A
#
# COMPACT_ATOMS: atom_id res chain seq x y z
N MET A 1 -19.28 6.57 16.21
CA MET A 1 -19.25 6.24 14.78
C MET A 1 -17.91 6.75 14.24
N ILE A 2 -17.11 5.94 13.52
CA ILE A 2 -15.82 6.42 12.98
C ILE A 2 -16.16 7.42 11.85
N ASN A 3 -15.77 8.69 12.02
CA ASN A 3 -15.97 9.70 10.98
C ASN A 3 -14.89 9.49 9.89
N TYR A 4 -15.32 9.13 8.68
CA TYR A 4 -14.43 8.77 7.57
C TYR A 4 -14.12 9.93 6.62
N MET A 5 -14.60 11.13 6.90
CA MET A 5 -14.55 12.28 5.99
C MET A 5 -13.59 13.35 6.51
N ASP A 6 -12.31 13.19 6.15
CA ASP A 6 -11.41 14.26 5.71
C ASP A 6 -10.27 13.61 4.91
N ASP A 7 -10.21 13.96 3.62
CA ASP A 7 -9.44 13.35 2.51
C ASP A 7 -7.92 13.09 2.75
N PRO A 8 -7.16 13.79 3.64
CA PRO A 8 -5.73 13.51 3.86
C PRO A 8 -5.41 12.20 4.60
N GLN A 9 -6.39 11.54 5.24
CA GLN A 9 -6.11 10.36 6.09
C GLN A 9 -5.97 9.07 5.30
N TRP A 10 -6.75 8.86 4.23
CA TRP A 10 -6.77 7.58 3.51
C TRP A 10 -5.48 7.29 2.74
N GLY A 11 -4.84 8.32 2.17
CA GLY A 11 -3.49 8.15 1.61
C GLY A 11 -2.49 7.65 2.65
N LYS A 12 -2.54 8.16 3.88
CA LYS A 12 -1.70 7.67 4.98
C LYS A 12 -2.04 6.23 5.37
N VAL A 13 -3.32 5.85 5.35
CA VAL A 13 -3.76 4.47 5.61
C VAL A 13 -3.18 3.53 4.56
N VAL A 14 -3.36 3.82 3.27
CA VAL A 14 -2.81 3.02 2.16
C VAL A 14 -1.28 2.92 2.27
N SER A 15 -0.61 4.05 2.55
CA SER A 15 0.84 4.09 2.73
C SER A 15 1.31 3.16 3.85
N ARG A 16 0.69 3.26 5.04
CA ARG A 16 1.01 2.43 6.20
C ARG A 16 0.71 0.96 5.95
N TYR A 17 -0.43 0.66 5.32
CA TYR A 17 -0.83 -0.70 4.99
C TYR A 17 0.22 -1.37 4.10
N ILE A 18 0.50 -0.81 2.92
CA ILE A 18 1.45 -1.39 1.95
C ILE A 18 2.86 -1.51 2.55
N LYS A 19 3.34 -0.49 3.29
CA LYS A 19 4.65 -0.57 3.95
C LYS A 19 4.71 -1.67 5.01
N SER A 20 3.63 -1.90 5.75
CA SER A 20 3.58 -2.98 6.74
C SER A 20 3.67 -4.35 6.07
N GLU A 21 2.98 -4.53 4.94
CA GLU A 21 3.04 -5.77 4.16
C GLU A 21 4.43 -5.98 3.54
N MET A 22 5.03 -4.92 3.00
CA MET A 22 6.42 -4.96 2.53
C MET A 22 7.38 -5.40 3.65
N ALA A 23 7.21 -4.86 4.86
CA ALA A 23 8.06 -5.21 6.01
C ALA A 23 7.86 -6.68 6.43
N ILE A 24 6.62 -7.15 6.49
CA ILE A 24 6.28 -8.56 6.80
C ILE A 24 6.92 -9.51 5.78
N LYS A 25 6.91 -9.14 4.49
CA LYS A 25 7.46 -9.94 3.39
C LYS A 25 8.96 -9.70 3.14
N GLY A 26 9.60 -8.79 3.90
CA GLY A 26 11.01 -8.42 3.71
C GLY A 26 11.32 -7.74 2.37
N MET A 27 10.33 -7.17 1.67
CA MET A 27 10.48 -6.59 0.35
C MET A 27 10.84 -5.11 0.40
N LYS A 28 11.78 -4.70 -0.46
CA LYS A 28 12.15 -3.30 -0.73
C LYS A 28 11.47 -2.83 -2.04
N TYR A 29 11.51 -1.53 -2.31
CA TYR A 29 10.94 -0.97 -3.56
C TYR A 29 11.56 -1.58 -4.83
N LYS A 30 12.85 -1.92 -4.81
CA LYS A 30 13.52 -2.62 -5.91
C LYS A 30 13.00 -4.04 -6.13
N ASP A 31 12.48 -4.69 -5.09
CA ASP A 31 11.86 -6.01 -5.20
C ASP A 31 10.46 -5.89 -5.81
N LEU A 32 9.70 -4.87 -5.40
CA LEU A 32 8.41 -4.55 -6.02
C LEU A 32 8.53 -4.21 -7.50
N GLN A 33 9.51 -3.37 -7.88
CA GLN A 33 9.78 -3.07 -9.28
C GLN A 33 9.97 -4.37 -10.08
N ARG A 34 10.90 -5.24 -9.64
CA ARG A 34 11.20 -6.51 -10.32
C ARG A 34 10.00 -7.44 -10.39
N ALA A 35 9.16 -7.47 -9.35
CA ALA A 35 7.97 -8.31 -9.33
C ALA A 35 6.86 -7.77 -10.25
N LEU A 36 6.66 -6.44 -10.28
CA LEU A 36 5.68 -5.79 -11.15
C LEU A 36 6.08 -5.88 -12.64
N GLU A 37 7.38 -5.82 -12.95
CA GLU A 37 7.90 -6.03 -14.31
C GLU A 37 7.49 -7.42 -14.84
N LYS A 38 7.51 -8.46 -14.00
CA LYS A 38 7.02 -9.81 -14.36
C LYS A 38 5.51 -9.86 -14.65
N LEU A 39 4.74 -8.90 -14.15
CA LEU A 39 3.31 -8.71 -14.44
C LEU A 39 3.09 -7.75 -15.63
N GLY A 40 4.14 -7.38 -16.37
CA GLY A 40 4.09 -6.43 -17.48
C GLY A 40 3.95 -4.96 -17.05
N THR A 41 4.10 -4.66 -15.76
CA THR A 41 3.92 -3.31 -15.22
C THR A 41 5.26 -2.69 -14.87
N HIS A 42 5.67 -1.72 -15.67
CA HIS A 42 6.95 -1.05 -15.54
C HIS A 42 6.81 0.14 -14.58
N GLN A 43 7.41 0.02 -13.39
CA GLN A 43 7.48 1.09 -12.39
C GLN A 43 8.91 1.15 -11.86
N THR A 44 9.48 2.35 -11.74
CA THR A 44 10.78 2.50 -11.08
C THR A 44 10.63 2.46 -9.56
N ASP A 45 11.67 2.02 -8.86
CA ASP A 45 11.73 2.03 -7.38
C ASP A 45 11.43 3.42 -6.78
N ALA A 46 11.96 4.49 -7.40
CA ALA A 46 11.71 5.87 -7.01
C ALA A 46 10.23 6.27 -7.20
N ASN A 47 9.61 5.87 -8.31
CA ASN A 47 8.20 6.15 -8.59
C ASN A 47 7.28 5.40 -7.61
N LEU A 48 7.58 4.12 -7.34
CA LEU A 48 6.87 3.32 -6.34
C LEU A 48 6.97 3.94 -4.96
N ARG A 49 8.18 4.37 -4.55
CA ARG A 49 8.39 5.06 -3.28
C ARG A 49 7.53 6.31 -3.17
N GLN A 50 7.48 7.15 -4.20
CA GLN A 50 6.66 8.36 -4.22
C GLN A 50 5.16 8.04 -4.10
N LYS A 51 4.65 7.13 -4.93
CA LYS A 51 3.24 6.73 -4.95
C LYS A 51 2.80 6.09 -3.64
N ILE A 52 3.59 5.14 -3.11
CA ILE A 52 3.31 4.47 -1.83
C ILE A 52 3.42 5.46 -0.67
N ASN A 53 4.38 6.39 -0.67
CA ASN A 53 4.48 7.40 0.39
C ASN A 53 3.28 8.36 0.42
N ARG A 54 2.76 8.75 -0.74
CA ARG A 54 1.55 9.57 -0.84
C ARG A 54 0.27 8.77 -0.60
N GLY A 55 0.31 7.45 -0.82
CA GLY A 55 -0.86 6.57 -0.78
C GLY A 55 -1.83 6.78 -1.94
N GLN A 56 -1.37 7.42 -3.01
CA GLN A 56 -2.15 7.67 -4.23
C GLN A 56 -1.68 6.66 -5.29
N LEU A 57 -2.44 5.58 -5.40
CA LEU A 57 -2.22 4.49 -6.34
C LEU A 57 -3.45 4.38 -7.24
N SER A 58 -3.27 4.05 -8.52
CA SER A 58 -4.41 3.59 -9.32
C SER A 58 -4.93 2.28 -8.72
N ALA A 59 -6.22 2.01 -8.88
CA ALA A 59 -6.81 0.75 -8.44
C ALA A 59 -6.07 -0.46 -9.04
N GLN A 60 -5.67 -0.37 -10.31
CA GLN A 60 -4.86 -1.39 -10.98
C GLN A 60 -3.53 -1.64 -10.26
N LEU A 61 -2.76 -0.59 -9.98
CA LEU A 61 -1.46 -0.74 -9.29
C LEU A 61 -1.64 -1.28 -7.88
N PHE A 62 -2.70 -0.87 -7.17
CA PHE A 62 -3.01 -1.40 -5.85
C PHE A 62 -3.25 -2.91 -5.90
N LEU A 63 -4.10 -3.40 -6.81
CA LEU A 63 -4.34 -4.83 -6.98
C LEU A 63 -3.07 -5.61 -7.33
N GLN A 64 -2.24 -5.08 -8.22
CA GLN A 64 -0.96 -5.69 -8.57
C GLN A 64 0.00 -5.74 -7.37
N LEU A 65 0.00 -4.71 -6.52
CA LEU A 65 0.76 -4.70 -5.27
C LEU A 65 0.27 -5.79 -4.31
N LEU A 66 -1.05 -6.03 -4.21
CA LEU A 66 -1.58 -7.13 -3.41
C LEU A 66 -1.08 -8.49 -3.91
N VAL A 67 -1.05 -8.68 -5.23
CA VAL A 67 -0.56 -9.92 -5.87
C VAL A 67 0.94 -10.11 -5.60
N VAL A 68 1.79 -9.12 -5.86
CA VAL A 68 3.25 -9.28 -5.69
C VAL A 68 3.70 -9.35 -4.23
N LEU A 69 2.92 -8.76 -3.31
CA LEU A 69 3.12 -8.91 -1.87
C LEU A 69 2.51 -10.20 -1.32
N ASP A 70 1.84 -11.01 -2.16
CA ASP A 70 1.19 -12.25 -1.75
C ASP A 70 0.23 -12.02 -0.56
N ILE A 71 -0.67 -11.05 -0.73
CA ILE A 71 -1.72 -10.70 0.23
C ILE A 71 -2.98 -11.47 -0.15
N GLN A 72 -3.32 -12.48 0.66
CA GLN A 72 -4.46 -13.36 0.41
C GLN A 72 -5.80 -12.73 0.85
N HIS A 73 -5.78 -11.94 1.92
CA HIS A 73 -6.98 -11.34 2.49
C HIS A 73 -6.75 -9.89 2.90
N LEU A 74 -7.68 -9.01 2.53
CA LEU A 74 -7.69 -7.63 2.98
C LEU A 74 -8.49 -7.52 4.28
N GLU A 75 -7.79 -7.44 5.41
CA GLU A 75 -8.43 -7.36 6.72
C GLU A 75 -8.88 -5.94 7.07
N LEU A 76 -10.21 -5.73 7.12
CA LEU A 76 -10.80 -4.46 7.53
C LEU A 76 -10.44 -4.08 8.99
N SER A 77 -10.19 -5.07 9.86
CA SER A 77 -9.72 -4.87 11.23
C SER A 77 -8.39 -4.13 11.26
N LYS A 78 -7.41 -4.58 10.46
CA LYS A 78 -6.09 -3.95 10.31
C LYS A 78 -6.19 -2.53 9.78
N ILE A 79 -7.05 -2.31 8.78
CA ILE A 79 -7.33 -0.97 8.24
C ILE A 79 -7.91 -0.05 9.32
N LYS A 80 -8.94 -0.50 10.05
CA LYS A 80 -9.54 0.26 11.16
C LYS A 80 -8.52 0.58 12.25
N GLN A 81 -7.61 -0.34 12.57
CA GLN A 81 -6.53 -0.10 13.53
C GLN A 81 -5.59 1.01 13.05
N ILE A 82 -5.17 1.00 11.78
CA ILE A 82 -4.34 2.05 11.20
C ILE A 82 -5.04 3.41 11.27
N VAL A 83 -6.34 3.47 10.98
CA VAL A 83 -7.15 4.69 11.08
C VAL A 83 -7.15 5.21 12.52
N ARG A 84 -7.41 4.35 13.52
CA ARG A 84 -7.38 4.74 14.94
C ARG A 84 -6.02 5.32 15.34
N HIS A 85 -4.92 4.70 14.93
CA HIS A 85 -3.55 5.18 15.19
C HIS A 85 -3.16 6.45 14.41
N LEU A 86 -3.98 6.93 13.48
CA LEU A 86 -3.77 8.21 12.79
C LEU A 86 -4.56 9.36 13.43
N GLN A 87 -5.57 9.02 14.24
CA GLN A 87 -6.46 9.95 14.93
C GLN A 87 -6.03 10.23 16.37
N SER A 88 -5.19 9.35 16.94
CA SER A 88 -4.48 9.54 18.22
C SER A 88 -3.22 10.37 18.04
#